data_AF-A0A6A6AT67-F1
#
_entry.id   AF-A0A6A6AT67-F1
#
_cell.length_a   1.000
_cell.length_b   1.000
_cell.length_c   1.000
_cell.angle_alpha   90.00
_cell.angle_beta   90.00
_cell.angle_gamma   90.00
#
_symmetry.space_group_name_H-M   'P 1'
#
loop_
_entity.id
_entity.type
_entity.pdbx_description
1 polymer ?
#
loop_
_entity_poly.entity_id
_entity_poly.type
_entity_poly.pdbx_seq_one_letter_code
_entity_poly.pdbx_strand_id
1 'polypeptide(L)'
;MDDTSCEDFSPNRLIREFLCERVLVFKELAALRDEGWANPSGDDYFKQQRKRADEAGLKEQRWFFHMMQQIGDEMENATGFLSQLVCEKDPPKVLDLCIAPGGFSAIIRQRLPTAEIGGISLPHSKGGHKLLFGHSDPRIRILFTDITMHSSEMGATSIPPNHPEAAAFIQSRPYLSEAFDLAICDGQVLRNHPRQSY
;
A
#
# COMPACT_ATOMS: atom_id res chain seq x y z
N MET A 1 -2.39 37.16 37.61
CA MET A 1 -1.89 35.79 37.86
C MET A 1 -1.83 35.16 36.51
N ASP A 2 -0.60 34.94 36.06
CA ASP A 2 -0.21 34.64 34.69
C ASP A 2 -0.36 33.13 34.48
N ASP A 3 -1.31 32.75 33.63
CA ASP A 3 -1.57 31.35 33.24
C ASP A 3 -0.51 31.00 32.19
N THR A 4 0.61 30.46 32.65
CA THR A 4 1.72 30.05 31.77
C THR A 4 1.24 28.89 30.92
N SER A 5 1.08 29.16 29.63
CA SER A 5 0.75 28.23 28.57
C SER A 5 1.62 26.97 28.64
N CYS A 6 0.98 25.81 28.77
CA CYS A 6 1.59 24.52 28.52
C CYS A 6 2.05 24.49 27.05
N GLU A 7 3.35 24.66 26.80
CA GLU A 7 3.90 24.56 25.45
C GLU A 7 3.72 23.13 24.93
N ASP A 8 3.15 23.02 23.74
CA ASP A 8 2.86 21.78 23.03
C ASP A 8 4.18 21.10 22.59
N PHE A 9 4.77 20.28 23.47
CA PHE A 9 6.00 19.52 23.21
C PHE A 9 5.71 18.30 22.34
N SER A 10 5.70 18.50 21.02
CA SER A 10 5.69 17.41 20.04
C SER A 10 7.14 16.92 19.78
N PRO A 11 7.46 15.62 19.96
CA PRO A 11 8.78 15.07 19.63
C PRO A 11 9.23 15.38 18.19
N ASN A 12 8.27 15.46 17.26
CA ASN A 12 8.54 15.83 15.87
C ASN A 12 9.04 17.27 15.74
N ARG A 13 8.56 18.18 16.59
CA ARG A 13 9.04 19.58 16.61
C ARG A 13 10.48 19.66 17.07
N LEU A 14 10.82 18.97 18.17
CA LEU A 14 12.18 18.93 18.71
C LEU A 14 13.17 18.34 17.70
N ILE A 15 12.82 17.22 17.06
CA ILE A 15 13.66 16.60 16.03
C ILE A 15 13.84 17.55 14.84
N ARG A 16 12.76 18.21 14.39
CA ARG A 16 12.83 19.17 13.29
C ARG A 16 13.76 20.33 13.62
N GLU A 17 13.62 20.94 14.79
CA GLU A 17 14.48 22.05 15.24
C GLU A 17 15.94 21.61 15.31
N PHE A 18 16.21 20.47 15.96
CA PHE A 18 17.56 19.91 16.06
C PHE A 18 18.23 19.69 14.71
N LEU A 19 17.48 19.15 13.73
CA LEU A 19 17.98 18.89 12.37
C LEU A 19 18.13 20.19 11.55
N CYS A 20 17.22 21.15 11.67
CA CYS A 20 17.32 22.44 11.00
C CYS A 20 18.56 23.24 11.43
N GLU A 21 18.99 23.09 12.68
CA GLU A 21 20.22 23.72 13.19
C GLU A 21 21.51 23.08 12.65
N ARG A 22 21.48 21.78 12.33
CA ARG A 22 22.69 20.96 12.12
C ARG A 22 22.86 20.42 10.72
N VAL A 23 21.79 20.34 9.93
CA VAL A 23 21.78 19.73 8.60
C VAL A 23 21.21 20.72 7.60
N LEU A 24 22.10 21.35 6.81
CA LEU A 24 21.73 22.39 5.82
C LEU A 24 20.66 21.89 4.84
N VAL A 25 20.87 20.69 4.27
CA VAL A 25 19.93 20.07 3.32
C VAL A 25 18.55 19.86 3.95
N PHE A 26 18.49 19.49 5.23
CA PHE A 26 17.21 19.34 5.93
C PHE A 26 16.53 20.68 6.15
N LYS A 27 17.29 21.74 6.48
CA LYS A 27 16.75 23.09 6.62
C LYS A 27 16.14 23.59 5.31
N GLU A 28 16.83 23.40 4.19
CA GLU A 28 16.33 23.74 2.86
C GLU A 28 15.07 22.94 2.50
N LEU A 29 15.09 21.63 2.73
CA LEU A 29 13.93 20.77 2.53
C LEU A 29 12.74 21.19 3.41
N ALA A 30 12.99 21.55 4.67
CA ALA A 30 11.96 22.01 5.59
C ALA A 30 11.33 23.33 5.12
N ALA A 31 12.12 24.28 4.59
CA ALA A 31 11.62 25.52 4.02
C ALA A 31 10.75 25.26 2.78
N LEU A 32 11.22 24.44 1.83
CA LEU A 32 10.45 24.05 0.65
C LEU A 32 9.14 23.35 1.02
N ARG A 33 9.17 22.51 2.05
CA ARG A 33 7.97 21.83 2.56
C ARG A 33 6.98 22.83 3.16
N ASP A 34 7.45 23.82 3.91
CA ASP A 34 6.60 24.87 4.48
C ASP A 34 5.97 25.74 3.37
N GLU A 35 6.74 26.09 2.32
CA GLU A 35 6.22 26.76 1.12
C GLU A 35 5.12 25.93 0.42
N GLY A 36 5.36 24.62 0.28
CA GLY A 36 4.37 23.70 -0.29
C GLY A 36 3.09 23.61 0.54
N TRP A 37 3.19 23.51 1.86
CA TRP A 37 2.03 23.49 2.76
C TRP A 37 1.28 24.82 2.83
N ALA A 38 1.98 25.95 2.64
CA ALA A 38 1.36 27.27 2.61
C ALA A 38 0.69 27.61 1.27
N ASN A 39 0.80 26.74 0.25
CA ASN A 39 0.24 26.97 -1.08
C ASN A 39 -1.20 26.42 -1.20
N PRO A 40 -2.23 27.28 -1.28
CA PRO A 40 -3.62 26.83 -1.36
C PRO A 40 -3.95 26.05 -2.65
N SER A 41 -3.22 26.31 -3.74
CA SER A 41 -3.37 25.54 -4.98
C SER A 41 -2.92 24.09 -4.80
N GLY A 42 -1.94 23.84 -3.91
CA GLY A 42 -1.55 22.49 -3.51
C GLY A 42 -2.68 21.77 -2.81
N ASP A 43 -3.36 22.43 -1.87
CA ASP A 43 -4.51 21.87 -1.18
C ASP A 43 -5.63 21.46 -2.13
N ASP A 44 -5.96 22.33 -3.08
CA ASP A 44 -7.00 22.06 -4.08
C ASP A 44 -6.62 20.93 -5.04
N TYR A 45 -5.34 20.86 -5.44
CA TYR A 45 -4.81 19.75 -6.21
C TYR A 45 -4.97 18.43 -5.44
N PHE A 46 -4.54 18.37 -4.18
CA PHE A 46 -4.67 17.16 -3.37
C PHE A 46 -6.13 16.82 -3.05
N LYS A 47 -7.02 17.81 -2.87
CA LYS A 47 -8.47 17.56 -2.73
C LYS A 47 -9.02 16.87 -3.98
N GLN A 48 -8.64 17.32 -5.17
CA GLN A 48 -9.07 16.69 -6.42
C GLN A 48 -8.49 15.28 -6.59
N GLN A 49 -7.21 15.07 -6.25
CA GLN A 49 -6.60 13.74 -6.27
C GLN A 49 -7.30 12.77 -5.32
N ARG A 50 -7.61 13.23 -4.10
CA ARG A 50 -8.38 12.45 -3.11
C ARG A 50 -9.75 12.08 -3.66
N LYS A 51 -10.51 13.07 -4.16
CA LYS A 51 -11.83 12.83 -4.75
C LYS A 51 -11.77 11.79 -5.89
N ARG A 52 -10.79 11.88 -6.79
CA ARG A 52 -10.62 10.92 -7.89
C ARG A 52 -10.29 9.51 -7.40
N ALA A 53 -9.45 9.38 -6.37
CA ALA A 53 -9.14 8.09 -5.78
C ALA A 53 -10.35 7.49 -5.06
N ASP A 54 -11.09 8.31 -4.33
CA ASP A 54 -12.23 7.92 -3.49
C ASP A 54 -13.49 7.58 -4.33
N GLU A 55 -13.67 8.22 -5.49
CA GLU A 55 -14.79 8.03 -6.43
C GLU A 55 -14.39 7.27 -7.72
N ALA A 56 -13.26 6.54 -7.69
CA ALA A 56 -12.67 5.91 -8.87
C ALA A 56 -13.63 4.90 -9.55
N GLY A 57 -14.21 5.32 -10.68
CA GLY A 57 -15.00 4.47 -11.55
C GLY A 57 -14.16 3.47 -12.35
N LEU A 58 -14.81 2.74 -13.26
CA LEU A 58 -14.14 1.73 -14.09
C LEU A 58 -13.06 2.33 -15.01
N LYS A 59 -13.22 3.59 -15.43
CA LYS A 59 -12.25 4.26 -16.30
C LYS A 59 -10.98 4.61 -15.51
N GLU A 60 -11.17 5.12 -14.30
CA GLU A 60 -10.10 5.47 -13.37
C GLU A 60 -9.33 4.23 -12.94
N GLN A 61 -10.03 3.12 -12.61
CA GLN A 61 -9.38 1.83 -12.30
C GLN A 61 -8.49 1.33 -13.43
N ARG A 62 -8.95 1.44 -14.69
CA ARG A 62 -8.11 1.10 -15.86
C ARG A 62 -6.92 2.03 -16.01
N TRP A 63 -7.10 3.33 -15.76
CA TRP A 63 -6.01 4.28 -15.80
C TRP A 63 -4.94 3.96 -14.73
N PHE A 64 -5.37 3.69 -13.49
CA PHE A 64 -4.46 3.26 -12.41
C PHE A 64 -3.71 1.98 -12.78
N PHE A 65 -4.42 0.99 -13.33
CA PHE A 65 -3.81 -0.24 -13.81
C PHE A 65 -2.68 0.00 -14.82
N HIS A 66 -2.91 0.84 -15.84
CA HIS A 66 -1.89 1.17 -16.83
C HIS A 66 -0.74 2.01 -16.26
N MET A 67 -1.04 2.95 -15.35
CA MET A 67 -0.01 3.73 -14.67
C MET A 67 0.91 2.82 -13.84
N MET A 68 0.36 1.87 -13.08
CA MET A 68 1.15 0.89 -12.32
C MET A 68 2.01 0.00 -13.23
N GLN A 69 1.49 -0.43 -14.38
CA GLN A 69 2.27 -1.17 -15.38
C GLN A 69 3.46 -0.34 -15.88
N GLN A 70 3.22 0.94 -16.22
CA GLN A 70 4.28 1.84 -16.67
C GLN A 70 5.35 2.03 -15.61
N ILE A 71 4.97 2.28 -14.35
CA ILE A 71 5.91 2.41 -13.23
C ILE A 71 6.73 1.14 -13.07
N GLY A 72 6.09 -0.03 -13.08
CA GLY A 72 6.80 -1.31 -12.95
C GLY A 72 7.76 -1.58 -14.11
N ASP A 73 7.39 -1.17 -15.33
CA ASP A 73 8.27 -1.27 -16.50
C ASP A 73 9.47 -0.32 -16.40
N GLU A 74 9.25 0.93 -15.98
CA GLU A 74 10.33 1.89 -15.74
C GLU A 74 11.29 1.41 -14.65
N MET A 75 10.76 0.84 -13.56
CA MET A 75 11.57 0.23 -12.50
C MET A 75 12.40 -0.94 -13.02
N GLU A 76 11.81 -1.83 -13.81
CA GLU A 76 12.54 -2.96 -14.41
C GLU A 76 13.62 -2.46 -15.38
N ASN A 77 13.30 -1.51 -16.25
CA ASN A 77 14.28 -0.98 -17.20
C ASN A 77 15.45 -0.27 -16.50
N ALA A 78 15.19 0.39 -15.37
CA ALA A 78 16.21 1.09 -14.60
C ALA A 78 17.08 0.16 -13.74
N THR A 79 16.53 -0.95 -13.24
CA THR A 79 17.19 -1.75 -12.19
C THR A 79 17.43 -3.21 -12.57
N GLY A 80 16.71 -3.75 -13.57
CA GLY A 80 16.73 -5.15 -13.97
C GLY A 80 16.31 -6.11 -12.85
N PHE A 81 15.49 -5.66 -11.89
CA PHE A 81 15.18 -6.44 -10.69
C PHE A 81 14.48 -7.77 -11.00
N LEU A 82 13.67 -7.86 -12.06
CA LEU A 82 12.99 -9.09 -12.46
C LEU A 82 13.95 -10.13 -13.02
N SER A 83 15.00 -9.70 -13.72
CA SER A 83 16.04 -10.62 -14.20
C SER A 83 16.75 -11.37 -13.08
N GLN A 84 16.83 -10.77 -11.89
CA GLN A 84 17.44 -11.36 -10.70
C GLN A 84 16.56 -12.44 -10.05
N LEU A 85 15.26 -12.47 -10.37
CA LEU A 85 14.31 -13.45 -9.85
C LEU A 85 14.33 -14.76 -10.65
N VAL A 86 14.96 -14.77 -11.84
CA VAL A 86 14.96 -15.95 -12.72
C VAL A 86 15.87 -17.03 -12.14
N CYS A 87 15.28 -18.17 -11.79
CA CYS A 87 15.99 -19.39 -11.42
C CYS A 87 15.72 -20.48 -12.48
N GLU A 88 16.75 -21.26 -12.84
CA GLU A 88 16.60 -22.35 -13.82
C GLU A 88 15.74 -23.51 -13.31
N LYS A 89 15.62 -23.67 -11.99
CA LYS A 89 15.01 -24.86 -11.37
C LYS A 89 13.57 -24.65 -10.96
N ASP A 90 13.20 -23.44 -10.55
CA ASP A 90 11.91 -23.14 -9.97
C ASP A 90 11.32 -21.85 -10.57
N PRO A 91 9.99 -21.82 -10.85
CA PRO A 91 9.33 -20.58 -11.24
C PRO A 91 9.41 -19.51 -10.13
N PRO A 92 9.66 -18.23 -10.47
CA PRO A 92 9.67 -17.16 -9.48
C PRO A 92 8.32 -17.02 -8.78
N LYS A 93 8.32 -16.83 -7.47
CA LYS A 93 7.13 -16.63 -6.65
C LYS A 93 7.03 -15.18 -6.20
N VAL A 94 5.91 -14.54 -6.53
CA VAL A 94 5.65 -13.14 -6.20
C VAL A 94 4.42 -13.04 -5.32
N LEU A 95 4.51 -12.22 -4.26
CA LEU A 95 3.40 -11.84 -3.42
C LEU A 95 3.03 -10.39 -3.67
N ASP A 96 1.76 -10.11 -3.92
CA ASP A 96 1.24 -8.75 -4.08
C ASP A 96 0.16 -8.47 -3.03
N LEU A 97 0.56 -7.76 -1.97
CA LEU A 97 -0.30 -7.34 -0.87
C LEU A 97 -1.03 -6.07 -1.28
N CYS A 98 -2.34 -6.22 -1.50
CA CYS A 98 -3.23 -5.23 -2.12
C CYS A 98 -3.21 -5.22 -3.66
N ILE A 99 -3.09 -6.40 -4.25
CA ILE A 99 -2.92 -6.61 -5.70
C ILE A 99 -3.90 -5.86 -6.62
N ALA A 100 -5.18 -5.67 -6.29
CA ALA A 100 -6.12 -5.06 -7.24
C ALA A 100 -5.81 -3.56 -7.44
N PRO A 101 -5.72 -3.06 -8.69
CA PRO A 101 -6.22 -3.66 -9.93
C PRO A 101 -5.26 -4.63 -10.65
N GLY A 102 -4.00 -4.71 -10.21
CA GLY A 102 -3.06 -5.75 -10.64
C GLY A 102 -1.96 -5.28 -11.57
N GLY A 103 -1.70 -3.97 -11.67
CA GLY A 103 -0.79 -3.43 -12.69
C GLY A 103 0.66 -3.91 -12.54
N PHE A 104 1.19 -3.93 -11.31
CA PHE A 104 2.55 -4.46 -11.05
C PHE A 104 2.63 -5.95 -11.33
N SER A 105 1.70 -6.74 -10.79
CA SER A 105 1.63 -8.17 -11.08
C SER A 105 1.44 -8.49 -12.57
N ALA A 106 0.73 -7.64 -13.33
CA ALA A 106 0.56 -7.81 -14.77
C ALA A 106 1.87 -7.62 -15.55
N ILE A 107 2.68 -6.60 -15.21
CA ILE A 107 3.97 -6.41 -15.87
C ILE A 107 4.96 -7.52 -15.50
N ILE A 108 4.96 -7.97 -14.25
CA ILE A 108 5.74 -9.13 -13.81
C ILE A 108 5.36 -10.36 -14.62
N ARG A 109 4.06 -10.65 -14.76
CA ARG A 109 3.59 -11.81 -15.53
C ARG A 109 3.94 -11.74 -17.01
N GLN A 110 4.03 -10.53 -17.57
CA GLN A 110 4.45 -10.29 -18.95
C GLN A 110 5.97 -10.52 -19.13
N ARG A 111 6.78 -10.06 -18.19
CA ARG A 111 8.25 -10.15 -18.23
C ARG A 111 8.78 -11.51 -17.77
N LEU A 112 8.07 -12.17 -16.84
CA LEU A 112 8.36 -13.47 -16.27
C LEU A 112 7.16 -14.41 -16.49
N PRO A 113 7.02 -15.04 -17.68
CA PRO A 113 5.81 -15.78 -18.02
C PRO A 113 5.54 -17.03 -17.19
N THR A 114 6.54 -17.54 -16.47
CA THR A 114 6.44 -18.69 -15.58
C THR A 114 6.08 -18.32 -14.15
N ALA A 115 6.16 -17.04 -13.77
CA ALA A 115 6.00 -16.61 -12.39
C ALA A 115 4.65 -17.05 -11.79
N GLU A 116 4.71 -17.50 -10.54
CA GLU A 116 3.57 -17.78 -9.69
C GLU A 116 3.27 -16.53 -8.86
N ILE A 117 2.03 -16.06 -8.90
CA ILE A 117 1.61 -14.83 -8.25
C ILE A 117 0.56 -15.15 -7.20
N GLY A 118 0.92 -14.96 -5.94
CA GLY A 118 0.00 -14.87 -4.82
C GLY A 118 -0.43 -13.42 -4.61
N GLY A 119 -1.68 -13.18 -4.21
CA GLY A 119 -2.09 -11.84 -3.84
C GLY A 119 -3.24 -11.79 -2.86
N ILE A 120 -3.30 -10.70 -2.10
CA ILE A 120 -4.43 -10.36 -1.25
C ILE A 120 -5.09 -9.11 -1.80
N SER A 121 -6.41 -9.10 -1.91
CA SER A 121 -7.18 -7.91 -2.25
C SER A 121 -8.43 -7.80 -1.39
N LEU A 122 -8.82 -6.57 -1.06
CA LEU A 122 -10.10 -6.33 -0.40
C LEU A 122 -11.26 -6.84 -1.27
N PRO A 123 -12.27 -7.52 -0.71
CA PRO A 123 -13.46 -7.92 -1.45
C PRO A 123 -14.21 -6.72 -2.02
N HIS A 124 -14.80 -6.88 -3.21
CA HIS A 124 -15.61 -5.83 -3.85
C HIS A 124 -16.79 -5.39 -2.98
N SER A 125 -17.40 -6.30 -2.21
CA SER A 125 -18.48 -5.99 -1.26
C SER A 125 -18.05 -5.07 -0.11
N LYS A 126 -16.75 -4.94 0.15
CA LYS A 126 -16.15 -4.05 1.16
C LYS A 126 -15.49 -2.81 0.54
N GLY A 127 -15.75 -2.54 -0.74
CA GLY A 127 -15.17 -1.40 -1.48
C GLY A 127 -13.85 -1.71 -2.19
N GLY A 128 -13.45 -2.98 -2.29
CA GLY A 128 -12.27 -3.38 -3.06
C GLY A 128 -12.47 -3.27 -4.58
N HIS A 129 -11.36 -3.20 -5.32
CA HIS A 129 -11.37 -3.11 -6.78
C HIS A 129 -11.40 -4.48 -7.45
N LYS A 130 -11.79 -4.49 -8.73
CA LYS A 130 -11.67 -5.68 -9.57
C LYS A 130 -10.22 -5.88 -9.99
N LEU A 131 -9.78 -7.14 -10.00
CA LEU A 131 -8.56 -7.53 -10.69
C LEU A 131 -8.78 -7.40 -12.20
N LEU A 132 -7.85 -6.79 -12.92
CA LEU A 132 -7.98 -6.52 -14.36
C LEU A 132 -7.10 -7.40 -15.24
N PHE A 133 -6.40 -8.38 -14.67
CA PHE A 133 -5.53 -9.31 -15.39
C PHE A 133 -5.65 -10.73 -14.84
N GLY A 134 -5.08 -11.70 -15.57
CA GLY A 134 -4.83 -13.03 -15.03
C GLY A 134 -6.07 -13.91 -14.82
N HIS A 135 -7.24 -13.51 -15.36
CA HIS A 135 -8.45 -14.32 -15.28
C HIS A 135 -8.18 -15.73 -15.86
N SER A 136 -8.42 -16.74 -15.03
CA SER A 136 -8.26 -18.17 -15.36
C SER A 136 -6.83 -18.71 -15.46
N ASP A 137 -5.77 -17.93 -15.14
CA ASP A 137 -4.41 -18.49 -15.04
C ASP A 137 -4.23 -19.18 -13.67
N PRO A 138 -3.98 -20.50 -13.61
CA PRO A 138 -3.84 -21.23 -12.35
C PRO A 138 -2.62 -20.79 -11.52
N ARG A 139 -1.66 -20.10 -12.13
CA ARG A 139 -0.50 -19.53 -11.42
C ARG A 139 -0.82 -18.26 -10.66
N ILE A 140 -2.02 -17.71 -10.81
CA ILE A 140 -2.46 -16.48 -10.15
C ILE A 140 -3.48 -16.85 -9.09
N ARG A 141 -3.07 -16.80 -7.81
CA ARG A 141 -3.86 -17.20 -6.65
C ARG A 141 -4.17 -15.99 -5.79
N ILE A 142 -5.42 -15.54 -5.84
CA ILE A 142 -5.86 -14.33 -5.13
C ILE A 142 -6.78 -14.69 -3.97
N LEU A 143 -6.44 -14.22 -2.78
CA LEU A 143 -7.29 -14.26 -1.61
C LEU A 143 -8.04 -12.93 -1.47
N PHE A 144 -9.36 -12.97 -1.61
CA PHE A 144 -10.21 -11.81 -1.37
C PHE A 144 -10.56 -11.70 0.10
N THR A 145 -9.79 -10.92 0.83
CA THR A 145 -9.94 -10.70 2.27
C THR A 145 -9.43 -9.32 2.65
N ASP A 146 -9.88 -8.84 3.79
CA ASP A 146 -9.35 -7.60 4.36
C ASP A 146 -8.04 -7.91 5.08
N ILE A 147 -6.91 -7.44 4.53
CA ILE A 147 -5.57 -7.76 5.04
C ILE A 147 -5.39 -7.30 6.50
N THR A 148 -6.05 -6.22 6.91
CA THR A 148 -5.94 -5.70 8.29
C THR A 148 -6.65 -6.59 9.31
N MET A 149 -7.50 -7.50 8.84
CA MET A 149 -8.21 -8.43 9.70
C MET A 149 -7.40 -9.70 10.02
N HIS A 150 -6.23 -9.90 9.40
CA HIS A 150 -5.33 -11.03 9.71
C HIS A 150 -4.57 -10.82 11.03
N SER A 151 -5.32 -10.83 12.13
CA SER A 151 -4.81 -10.60 13.50
C SER A 151 -3.59 -11.44 13.89
N SER A 152 -3.54 -12.71 13.49
CA SER A 152 -2.40 -13.58 13.80
C SER A 152 -1.12 -13.20 13.06
N GLU A 153 -1.22 -12.64 11.85
CA GLU A 153 -0.06 -12.06 11.13
C GLU A 153 0.44 -10.79 11.82
N MET A 154 -0.45 -10.07 12.51
CA MET A 154 -0.13 -8.85 13.27
C MET A 154 0.31 -9.14 14.72
N GLY A 155 0.42 -10.41 15.12
CA GLY A 155 0.84 -10.82 16.47
C GLY A 155 -0.30 -10.88 17.50
N ALA A 156 -1.54 -10.64 17.11
CA ALA A 156 -2.71 -10.76 17.97
C ALA A 156 -3.34 -12.16 17.87
N THR A 157 -2.87 -13.09 18.69
CA THR A 157 -3.35 -14.50 18.72
C THR A 157 -4.61 -14.71 19.57
N SER A 158 -5.03 -13.71 20.34
CA SER A 158 -6.25 -13.75 21.14
C SER A 158 -7.03 -12.45 20.97
N ILE A 159 -8.30 -12.54 20.61
CA ILE A 159 -9.18 -11.39 20.49
C ILE A 159 -10.14 -11.36 21.70
N PRO A 160 -10.29 -10.21 22.39
CA PRO A 160 -11.27 -10.09 23.47
C PRO A 160 -12.68 -10.44 22.97
N PRO A 161 -13.46 -11.26 23.71
CA PRO A 161 -14.81 -11.65 23.29
C PRO A 161 -15.76 -10.45 23.11
N ASN A 162 -15.52 -9.37 23.84
CA ASN A 162 -16.32 -8.15 23.79
C ASN A 162 -15.86 -7.17 22.69
N HIS A 163 -14.85 -7.52 21.89
CA HIS A 163 -14.43 -6.66 20.79
C HIS A 163 -15.55 -6.60 19.72
N PRO A 164 -15.95 -5.40 19.24
CA PRO A 164 -17.04 -5.26 18.27
C PRO A 164 -16.87 -6.10 17.00
N GLU A 165 -15.62 -6.31 16.60
CA GLU A 165 -15.23 -7.06 15.41
C GLU A 165 -14.62 -8.44 15.71
N ALA A 166 -14.83 -8.98 16.91
CA ALA A 166 -14.20 -10.25 17.33
C ALA A 166 -14.38 -11.38 16.30
N ALA A 167 -15.57 -11.49 15.71
CA ALA A 167 -15.91 -12.50 14.71
C ALA A 167 -15.32 -12.23 13.31
N ALA A 168 -14.89 -11.00 13.03
CA ALA A 168 -14.36 -10.61 11.73
C ALA A 168 -12.83 -10.80 11.63
N PHE A 169 -12.13 -10.91 12.76
CA PHE A 169 -10.71 -11.21 12.78
C PHE A 169 -10.41 -12.61 12.26
N ILE A 170 -9.34 -12.69 11.48
CA ILE A 170 -8.87 -13.89 10.81
C ILE A 170 -7.60 -14.33 11.52
N GLN A 171 -7.63 -15.56 12.03
CA GLN A 171 -6.49 -16.20 12.67
C GLN A 171 -5.69 -17.08 11.69
N SER A 172 -6.24 -17.38 10.52
CA SER A 172 -5.51 -18.12 9.49
C SER A 172 -4.40 -17.25 8.88
N ARG A 173 -3.23 -17.88 8.70
CA ARG A 173 -2.03 -17.30 8.11
C ARG A 173 -1.83 -17.93 6.73
N PRO A 174 -2.39 -17.34 5.65
CA PRO A 174 -2.55 -18.02 4.37
C PRO A 174 -1.23 -18.39 3.70
N TYR A 175 -0.16 -17.67 4.01
CA TYR A 175 1.16 -17.85 3.38
C TYR A 175 2.26 -18.28 4.37
N LEU A 176 1.89 -18.78 5.56
CA LEU A 176 2.87 -19.15 6.60
C LEU A 176 3.93 -20.15 6.14
N SER A 177 3.56 -21.05 5.23
CA SER A 177 4.44 -22.09 4.69
C SER A 177 4.97 -21.76 3.30
N GLU A 178 4.72 -20.54 2.81
CA GLU A 178 5.15 -20.09 1.50
C GLU A 178 6.34 -19.12 1.63
N ALA A 179 7.26 -19.20 0.67
CA ALA A 179 8.34 -18.23 0.51
C ALA A 179 8.18 -17.56 -0.85
N PHE A 180 8.46 -16.26 -0.91
CA PHE A 180 8.35 -15.44 -2.11
C PHE A 180 9.69 -14.80 -2.40
N ASP A 181 10.03 -14.73 -3.69
CA ASP A 181 11.24 -14.08 -4.19
C ASP A 181 11.06 -12.55 -4.26
N LEU A 182 9.82 -12.09 -4.41
CA LEU A 182 9.43 -10.69 -4.40
C LEU A 182 8.11 -10.48 -3.66
N ALA A 183 8.06 -9.47 -2.81
CA ALA A 183 6.83 -8.99 -2.17
C ALA A 183 6.58 -7.52 -2.54
N ILE A 184 5.37 -7.23 -3.01
CA ILE A 184 4.88 -5.89 -3.30
C ILE A 184 3.89 -5.51 -2.19
N CYS A 185 4.09 -4.32 -1.61
CA CYS A 185 3.32 -3.81 -0.48
C CYS A 185 2.93 -2.35 -0.74
N ASP A 186 2.13 -2.10 -1.77
CA ASP A 186 1.74 -0.75 -2.20
C ASP A 186 0.34 -0.32 -1.70
N GLY A 187 -0.31 -1.18 -0.92
CA GLY A 187 -1.62 -0.94 -0.32
C GLY A 187 -1.74 0.40 0.41
N GLN A 188 -2.82 1.11 0.14
CA GLN A 188 -3.16 2.38 0.79
C GLN A 188 -4.46 2.25 1.58
N VAL A 189 -4.53 2.90 2.74
CA VAL A 189 -5.78 2.99 3.51
C VAL A 189 -6.81 3.78 2.72
N LEU A 190 -7.93 3.14 2.41
CA LEU A 190 -9.07 3.80 1.78
C LEU A 190 -9.70 4.79 2.76
N ARG A 191 -9.83 6.06 2.37
CA ARG A 191 -10.35 7.13 3.24
C ARG A 191 -11.81 6.91 3.62
N ASN A 192 -12.58 6.33 2.70
CA ASN A 192 -14.00 6.05 2.88
C ASN A 192 -14.27 4.68 3.52
N HIS A 193 -13.23 3.90 3.84
CA HIS A 193 -13.44 2.64 4.53
C HIS A 193 -13.89 2.94 5.97
N PRO A 194 -15.04 2.41 6.42
CA PRO A 194 -15.53 2.63 7.77
C PRO A 194 -14.47 2.18 8.78
N ARG A 195 -14.08 3.08 9.69
CA ARG A 195 -13.21 2.74 10.81
C ARG A 195 -14.02 2.83 12.09
N GLN A 196 -13.90 1.80 12.92
CA GLN A 196 -14.42 1.85 14.27
C GLN A 196 -13.57 2.85 15.09
N SER A 197 -14.21 3.55 16.03
CA SER A 197 -13.61 4.65 16.79
C SER A 197 -12.88 4.21 18.06
N TYR A 198 -12.41 2.97 18.12
CA TYR A 198 -11.81 2.41 19.35
C TYR A 198 -10.40 2.94 19.60
#